data_AF-A0A968QG62-F1
#
_entry.id   AF-A0A968QG62-F1
#
_cell.length_a   1.000
_cell.length_b   1.000
_cell.length_c   1.000
_cell.angle_alpha   90.00
_cell.angle_beta   90.00
_cell.angle_gamma   90.00
#
_symmetry.space_group_name_H-M   'P 1'
#
loop_
_entity.id
_entity.type
_entity.pdbx_description
1 polymer ?
#
loop_
_entity_poly.entity_id
_entity_poly.type
_entity_poly.pdbx_seq_one_letter_code
_entity_poly.pdbx_strand_id
1 'polypeptide(L)' 'SRNAVRVLMSIELMLNAVNLNLAGFSNYLDPENIRGQVFTVFVITVAAAEAAVGLAIVLAIYRNRNTIDMEQFNLLKW' A
#
# COMPACT_ATOMS: atom_id res chain seq x y z
N SER A 1 7.64 10.75 6.18
CA SER A 1 7.14 10.21 7.46
C SER A 1 8.29 9.54 8.17
N ARG A 2 8.51 9.73 9.48
CA ARG A 2 9.61 9.06 10.22
C ARG A 2 9.25 7.63 10.64
N ASN A 3 7.97 7.37 10.91
CA ASN A 3 7.50 6.05 11.31
C ASN A 3 7.22 5.17 10.08
N ALA A 4 7.83 3.98 10.03
CA ALA A 4 7.67 3.01 8.95
C ALA A 4 6.21 2.56 8.73
N VAL A 5 5.43 2.38 9.81
CA VAL A 5 4.01 2.02 9.72
C VAL A 5 3.19 3.14 9.05
N ARG A 6 3.55 4.40 9.31
CA ARG A 6 2.87 5.54 8.66
C ARG A 6 3.19 5.65 7.17
N VAL A 7 4.34 5.14 6.73
CA VAL A 7 4.63 5.00 5.29
C VAL A 7 3.73 3.95 4.66
N LEU A 8 3.59 2.77 5.28
CA LEU A 8 2.67 1.74 4.79
C LEU A 8 1.23 2.28 4.68
N MET A 9 0.74 3.00 5.69
CA MET A 9 -0.58 3.64 5.62
C MET A 9 -0.70 4.66 4.48
N SER A 10 0.39 5.36 4.13
CA SER A 10 0.39 6.31 3.01
C SER A 10 0.33 5.58 1.66
N ILE A 11 0.92 4.39 1.56
CA ILE A 11 0.83 3.53 0.37
C ILE A 11 -0.60 3.01 0.18
N GLU A 12 -1.25 2.55 1.25
CA GLU A 12 -2.66 2.15 1.21
C GLU A 12 -3.59 3.28 0.75
N LEU A 13 -3.33 4.52 1.16
CA LEU A 13 -4.08 5.69 0.68
C LEU A 13 -3.88 5.93 -0.82
N MET A 14 -2.67 5.76 -1.34
CA MET A 14 -2.40 5.87 -2.78
C MET A 14 -3.11 4.78 -3.57
N LEU A 15 -3.12 3.53 -3.09
CA LEU A 15 -3.83 2.43 -3.74
C LEU A 15 -5.35 2.65 -3.73
N ASN A 16 -5.90 3.19 -2.64
CA ASN A 16 -7.31 3.59 -2.60
C ASN A 16 -7.64 4.72 -3.58
N ALA A 17 -6.73 5.68 -3.78
CA ALA A 17 -6.92 6.74 -4.78
C ALA A 17 -6.98 6.17 -6.20
N VAL A 18 -6.14 5.17 -6.52
CA VAL A 18 -6.18 4.44 -7.80
C VAL A 18 -7.53 3.72 -7.96
N ASN A 19 -8.02 3.04 -6.92
CA ASN A 19 -9.31 2.35 -6.95
C ASN A 19 -10.48 3.31 -7.18
N LEU A 20 -10.47 4.48 -6.55
CA LEU A 20 -11.50 5.49 -6.72
C LEU A 20 -11.50 6.05 -8.16
N ASN A 21 -10.31 6.30 -8.71
CA ASN A 21 -10.16 6.76 -10.08
C ASN A 21 -10.65 5.70 -11.08
N LEU A 22 -10.29 4.45 -10.87
CA LEU A 22 -10.70 3.31 -11.70
C LEU A 22 -12.21 3.07 -11.66
N ALA A 23 -12.81 3.13 -10.47
CA ALA A 23 -14.27 3.05 -10.30
C ALA A 23 -14.97 4.23 -10.98
N GLY A 24 -14.40 5.44 -10.87
CA GLY A 24 -14.88 6.63 -11.57
C GLY A 24 -14.85 6.43 -13.09
N PHE A 25 -13.73 6.02 -13.66
CA PHE A 25 -13.62 5.76 -15.10
C PHE A 25 -14.55 4.65 -15.57
N SER A 26 -14.69 3.57 -14.80
CA SER A 26 -15.65 2.50 -15.11
C SER A 26 -17.07 3.04 -15.22
N ASN A 27 -17.45 3.97 -14.34
CA ASN A 27 -18.81 4.54 -14.33
C ASN A 27 -19.04 5.53 -15.49
N TYR A 28 -18.03 6.32 -15.86
CA TYR A 28 -18.20 7.37 -16.89
C TYR A 28 -17.88 6.93 -18.32
N LEU A 29 -16.94 6.00 -18.55
CA LEU A 29 -16.50 5.62 -19.90
C LEU A 29 -17.18 4.35 -20.42
N ASP A 30 -17.53 3.40 -19.56
CA ASP A 30 -18.09 2.11 -19.98
C ASP A 30 -19.02 1.54 -18.88
N PRO A 31 -20.22 2.15 -18.68
CA PRO A 31 -21.11 1.78 -17.58
C PRO A 31 -21.70 0.37 -17.72
N GLU A 32 -21.79 -0.15 -18.94
CA GLU A 32 -22.37 -1.48 -19.23
C GLU A 32 -21.38 -2.61 -18.94
N ASN A 33 -20.07 -2.37 -19.07
CA ASN A 33 -19.05 -3.38 -18.78
C ASN A 33 -18.44 -3.19 -17.39
N ILE A 34 -18.51 -4.25 -16.58
CA ILE A 34 -17.96 -4.29 -15.21
C ILE A 34 -16.41 -4.40 -15.15
N ARG A 35 -15.68 -4.08 -16.23
CA ARG A 35 -14.23 -4.29 -16.33
C ARG A 35 -13.44 -3.50 -15.28
N GLY A 36 -13.81 -2.24 -15.03
CA GLY A 36 -13.14 -1.42 -14.02
C GLY A 36 -13.38 -1.93 -12.61
N GLN A 37 -14.59 -2.43 -12.32
CA GLN A 37 -14.93 -3.02 -11.01
C GLN A 37 -14.15 -4.31 -10.75
N VAL A 38 -14.01 -5.19 -11.76
CA VAL A 38 -13.20 -6.42 -11.64
C VAL A 38 -11.74 -6.08 -11.38
N PHE A 39 -11.19 -5.08 -12.08
CA PHE A 39 -9.80 -4.65 -11.87
C PHE A 39 -9.60 -4.03 -10.47
N THR A 40 -10.57 -3.29 -9.93
CA THR A 40 -10.54 -2.78 -8.54
C THR A 40 -10.40 -3.91 -7.51
N VAL A 41 -11.11 -5.03 -7.69
CA VAL A 41 -11.01 -6.19 -6.77
C VAL A 41 -9.60 -6.77 -6.76
N PHE A 42 -8.94 -6.85 -7.92
CA PHE A 42 -7.54 -7.29 -8.00
C PHE A 42 -6.60 -6.33 -7.27
N VAL A 43 -6.77 -5.02 -7.43
CA VAL A 43 -5.95 -4.02 -6.73
C VAL A 43 -6.12 -4.14 -5.22
N ILE A 44 -7.35 -4.32 -4.71
CA ILE A 44 -7.60 -4.54 -3.28
C ILE A 44 -6.90 -5.81 -2.78
N THR A 45 -6.93 -6.89 -3.57
CA THR A 45 -6.29 -8.16 -3.21
C THR A 45 -4.76 -8.01 -3.14
N VAL A 46 -4.16 -7.30 -4.09
CA VAL A 46 -2.72 -6.99 -4.08
C VAL A 46 -2.37 -6.08 -2.89
N ALA A 47 -3.17 -5.05 -2.61
CA ALA A 47 -2.97 -4.17 -1.45
C ALA A 47 -2.98 -4.96 -0.14
N ALA A 48 -3.93 -5.89 0.03
CA ALA A 48 -3.99 -6.76 1.20
C ALA A 48 -2.73 -7.64 1.35
N ALA A 49 -2.24 -8.21 0.24
CA ALA A 49 -1.01 -9.00 0.23
C ALA A 49 0.23 -8.14 0.53
N GLU A 50 0.32 -6.94 -0.06
CA GLU A 50 1.39 -5.98 0.20
C GLU A 50 1.43 -5.57 1.67
N ALA A 51 0.29 -5.17 2.25
CA ALA A 51 0.21 -4.76 3.64
C ALA A 51 0.68 -5.87 4.60
N ALA A 52 0.30 -7.13 4.34
CA ALA A 52 0.75 -8.27 5.13
C ALA A 52 2.27 -8.46 5.06
N VAL A 53 2.85 -8.40 3.86
CA VAL A 53 4.30 -8.53 3.65
C VAL A 53 5.06 -7.33 4.24
N GLY A 54 4.59 -6.11 3.99
CA GLY A 54 5.17 -4.88 4.51
C GLY A 54 5.20 -4.85 6.03
N LEU A 55 4.10 -5.25 6.69
CA LEU A 55 4.06 -5.34 8.14
C LEU A 55 4.99 -6.44 8.68
N ALA A 56 5.06 -7.59 8.03
CA ALA A 56 5.99 -8.65 8.41
C ALA A 56 7.45 -8.18 8.36
N ILE A 57 7.83 -7.41 7.35
CA ILE A 57 9.16 -6.78 7.23
C ILE A 57 9.39 -5.79 8.37
N VAL A 58 8.43 -4.90 8.64
CA VAL A 58 8.53 -3.92 9.74
C VAL A 58 8.72 -4.61 11.08
N LEU A 59 7.98 -5.70 11.35
CA LEU A 59 8.12 -6.50 12.56
C LEU A 59 9.48 -7.20 12.64
N ALA A 60 9.98 -7.74 11.53
CA ALA A 60 11.29 -8.38 11.48
C ALA A 60 12.42 -7.37 11.79
N ILE A 61 12.32 -6.14 11.30
CA ILE A 61 13.26 -5.06 11.60
C ILE A 61 13.11 -4.63 13.06
N TYR A 62 11.88 -4.46 13.55
CA TYR A 62 11.61 -4.09 14.94
C TYR A 62 12.22 -5.10 15.91
N ARG A 63 12.14 -6.41 15.63
CA ARG A 63 12.75 -7.46 16.45
C ARG A 63 14.28 -7.31 16.60
N ASN A 64 14.96 -6.76 15.60
CA ASN A 64 16.42 -6.61 15.61
C ASN A 64 16.88 -5.21 16.08
N ARG A 65 16.01 -4.20 16.00
CA ARG A 65 16.37 -2.78 16.22
C ARG A 65 15.59 -2.12 17.37
N ASN A 66 14.53 -2.74 17.88
CA ASN A 66 13.60 -2.21 18.89
C ASN A 66 13.02 -0.82 18.57
N THR A 67 13.04 -0.40 17.30
CA THR A 67 12.54 0.90 16.82
C THR A 67 11.86 0.76 15.46
N ILE A 68 10.91 1.64 15.18
CA ILE A 68 10.18 1.76 13.90
C ILE A 68 10.50 3.08 13.18
N ASP A 69 11.51 3.80 13.66
CA ASP A 69 11.99 5.06 13.08
C ASP A 69 12.91 4.80 11.87
N MET A 70 12.48 5.26 10.70
CA MET A 70 13.18 5.05 9.45
C MET A 70 14.49 5.83 9.34
N GLU A 71 14.68 6.91 10.09
CA GLU A 71 15.97 7.63 10.09
C GLU A 71 17.12 6.79 10.66
N GLN A 72 16.78 5.78 11.48
CA GLN A 72 17.75 4.85 12.07
C GLN A 72 18.03 3.63 11.17
N PHE A 73 17.36 3.54 10.01
CA PHE A 73 17.57 2.48 9.01
C PHE A 73 18.57 2.92 7.93
N ASN A 74 19.64 3.61 8.32
CA ASN A 74 20.65 4.19 7.42
C ASN A 74 21.99 3.42 7.40
N LEU A 75 22.00 2.17 7.88
CA LEU A 75 23.21 1.35 8.06
C LEU A 75 24.05 1.16 6.78
N LEU A 76 23.44 1.32 5.61
CA LEU A 76 24.07 1.16 4.29
C LEU A 76 24.47 2.49 3.64
N LYS A 77 24.45 3.61 4.38
CA LYS A 77 25.04 4.87 3.93
C LYS A 77 26.57 4.76 3.95
N TRP A 78 27.19 5.20 2.86
CA TRP A 78 28.62 5.47 2.78
C TRP A 78 28.97 6.78 3.47
#